data_AF-A0A1F2RGI3-F1
#
_entry.id   AF-A0A1F2RGI3-F1
#
_cell.length_a   1.000
_cell.length_b   1.000
_cell.length_c   1.000
_cell.angle_alpha   90.00
_cell.angle_beta   90.00
_cell.angle_gamma   90.00
#
_symmetry.space_group_name_H-M   'P 1'
#
loop_
_entity.id
_entity.type
_entity.pdbx_description
1 polymer ?
#
loop_
_entity_poly.entity_id
_entity_poly.type
_entity_poly.pdbx_seq_one_letter_code
_entity_poly.pdbx_strand_id
1 'polypeptide(L)'
;MAKARFKEKKDRPGADENIKEEGIEVSGTVLEKFPGGMFSVELEQRKQLVLAHLAGRLRKNRIRILPGDRVTLELSPYDLTRGRITYRFR
;
A
#
# COMPACT_ATOMS: atom_id res chain seq x y z
N MET A 1 -19.45 30.85 25.44
CA MET A 1 -19.75 30.74 23.99
C MET A 1 -18.53 31.31 23.26
N ALA A 2 -17.84 30.69 22.31
CA ALA A 2 -18.18 29.61 21.39
C ALA A 2 -16.93 28.81 20.94
N LYS A 3 -17.14 27.49 20.84
CA LYS A 3 -16.56 26.46 19.94
C LYS A 3 -15.04 26.46 19.66
N ALA A 4 -14.39 25.50 20.31
CA ALA A 4 -13.17 24.84 19.86
C ALA A 4 -13.26 24.40 18.39
N ARG A 5 -12.20 24.65 17.62
CA ARG A 5 -11.91 23.94 16.37
C ARG A 5 -10.74 22.99 16.64
N PHE A 6 -11.08 21.81 17.15
CA PHE A 6 -10.20 20.64 17.10
C PHE A 6 -9.98 20.30 15.63
N LYS A 7 -8.75 20.47 15.13
CA LYS A 7 -8.36 20.05 13.80
C LYS A 7 -7.65 18.71 13.93
N GLU A 8 -8.45 17.67 14.07
CA GLU A 8 -8.02 16.29 14.09
C GLU A 8 -7.81 15.83 12.64
N LYS A 9 -6.56 15.67 12.20
CA LYS A 9 -6.22 14.87 11.02
C LYS A 9 -4.98 14.02 11.32
N LYS A 10 -5.29 12.90 12.00
CA LYS A 10 -4.72 11.55 11.90
C LYS A 10 -3.41 11.45 11.12
N ASP A 11 -2.36 11.17 11.89
CA ASP A 11 -1.29 10.20 11.62
C ASP A 11 -0.72 10.20 10.21
N ARG A 12 0.33 11.00 10.01
CA ARG A 12 1.36 10.73 9.02
C ARG A 12 2.53 10.01 9.70
N PRO A 13 2.57 8.68 9.75
CA PRO A 13 3.85 7.99 9.78
C PRO A 13 4.28 7.83 8.31
N GLY A 14 5.51 8.02 7.89
CA GLY A 14 6.76 8.39 8.50
C GLY A 14 7.69 8.57 7.30
N ALA A 15 8.64 9.49 7.37
CA ALA A 15 9.78 9.44 6.48
C ALA A 15 10.59 8.23 6.94
N ASP A 16 10.43 7.06 6.31
CA ASP A 16 11.21 5.91 6.70
C ASP A 16 12.65 6.08 6.22
N GLU A 17 13.47 6.23 7.25
CA GLU A 17 14.90 6.29 7.28
C GLU A 17 15.54 5.06 6.62
N ASN A 18 16.76 5.30 6.17
CA ASN A 18 17.61 4.37 5.45
C ASN A 18 18.07 3.22 6.38
N ILE A 19 17.30 2.13 6.44
CA ILE A 19 17.79 0.81 6.85
C ILE A 19 17.36 -0.15 5.75
N LYS A 20 18.34 -0.82 5.14
CA LYS A 20 18.17 -1.85 4.10
C LYS A 20 17.54 -3.09 4.70
N GLU A 21 16.30 -2.97 5.14
CA GLU A 21 15.54 -4.12 5.57
C GLU A 21 14.95 -4.75 4.32
N GLU A 22 15.34 -6.00 4.09
CA GLU A 22 14.79 -6.85 3.04
C GLU A 22 13.30 -6.98 3.33
N GLY A 23 12.50 -6.18 2.62
CA GLY A 23 11.05 -6.20 2.70
C GLY A 23 10.54 -7.59 2.32
N ILE A 24 9.47 -8.03 2.98
CA ILE A 24 8.90 -9.34 2.71
C ILE A 24 8.10 -9.22 1.41
N GLU A 25 8.56 -9.91 0.36
CA GLU A 25 7.83 -10.01 -0.90
C GLU A 25 6.69 -11.01 -0.77
N VAL A 26 5.47 -10.57 -1.06
CA VAL A 26 4.26 -11.40 -0.99
C VAL A 26 3.38 -11.18 -2.21
N SER A 27 2.75 -12.25 -2.69
CA SER A 27 1.74 -12.20 -3.74
C SER A 27 0.35 -11.89 -3.18
N GLY A 28 -0.40 -11.08 -3.92
CA GLY A 28 -1.78 -10.77 -3.58
C GLY A 28 -2.63 -10.39 -4.79
N THR A 29 -3.94 -10.37 -4.58
CA THR A 29 -4.93 -9.95 -5.58
C THR A 29 -5.53 -8.61 -5.19
N VAL A 30 -5.58 -7.68 -6.13
CA VAL A 30 -6.16 -6.35 -5.91
C VAL A 30 -7.67 -6.50 -5.84
N LEU A 31 -8.30 -6.01 -4.77
CA LEU A 31 -9.75 -6.03 -4.62
C LEU A 31 -10.37 -4.71 -5.06
N GLU A 32 -9.86 -3.60 -4.52
CA GLU A 32 -10.45 -2.28 -4.73
C GLU A 32 -9.36 -1.21 -4.86
N LYS A 33 -9.71 -0.12 -5.57
CA LYS A 33 -8.88 1.07 -5.69
C LYS A 33 -9.55 2.23 -4.96
N PHE A 34 -8.78 2.97 -4.18
CA PHE A 34 -9.27 4.16 -3.48
C PHE A 34 -8.86 5.47 -4.18
N PRO A 35 -9.69 6.53 -4.05
CA PRO A 35 -9.32 7.87 -4.51
C PRO A 35 -8.13 8.37 -3.68
N GLY A 36 -6.95 8.37 -4.30
CA GLY A 36 -5.65 8.64 -3.65
C GLY A 36 -4.50 7.79 -4.19
N GLY A 37 -4.80 6.79 -5.03
CA GLY A 37 -3.79 5.86 -5.55
C GLY A 37 -3.32 4.86 -4.49
N MET A 38 -4.18 4.61 -3.51
CA MET A 38 -4.10 3.47 -2.60
C MET A 38 -4.94 2.32 -3.16
N PHE A 39 -4.51 1.10 -2.89
CA PHE A 39 -5.17 -0.11 -3.35
C PHE A 39 -5.35 -1.05 -2.16
N SER A 40 -6.54 -1.63 -2.05
CA SER A 40 -6.78 -2.79 -1.20
C SER A 40 -6.31 -4.02 -1.93
N VAL A 41 -5.38 -4.75 -1.32
CA VAL A 41 -4.88 -6.01 -1.86
C VAL A 41 -5.10 -7.09 -0.82
N GLU A 42 -5.65 -8.21 -1.25
CA GLU A 42 -5.79 -9.41 -0.46
C GLU A 42 -4.57 -10.30 -0.66
N LEU A 43 -3.85 -10.58 0.43
CA LEU A 43 -2.71 -11.49 0.42
C LEU A 43 -3.19 -12.95 0.27
N GLU A 44 -2.60 -13.70 -0.66
CA GLU A 44 -2.97 -15.11 -0.89
C GLU A 44 -2.64 -16.00 0.32
N GLN A 45 -1.55 -15.70 1.04
CA GLN A 45 -1.07 -16.54 2.14
C GLN A 45 -1.92 -16.45 3.41
N ARG A 46 -2.54 -15.30 3.69
CA ARG A 46 -3.16 -15.01 4.99
C ARG A 46 -4.58 -14.43 4.90
N LYS A 47 -5.17 -14.29 3.71
CA LYS A 47 -6.49 -13.65 3.48
C LYS A 47 -6.64 -12.34 4.27
N GLN A 48 -5.55 -11.58 4.34
CA GLN A 48 -5.51 -10.29 5.01
C GLN A 48 -5.55 -9.18 3.98
N LEU A 49 -6.35 -8.16 4.27
CA LEU A 49 -6.42 -6.92 3.50
C LEU A 49 -5.25 -6.01 3.88
N VAL A 50 -4.49 -5.61 2.87
CA VAL A 50 -3.37 -4.68 2.98
C VAL A 50 -3.68 -3.43 2.19
N LEU A 51 -3.38 -2.27 2.79
CA LEU A 51 -3.40 -1.00 2.08
C LEU A 51 -2.04 -0.76 1.46
N ALA A 52 -1.99 -0.76 0.14
CA ALA A 52 -0.75 -0.59 -0.60
C ALA A 52 -0.77 0.62 -1.52
N HIS A 53 0.40 1.24 -1.69
CA HIS A 53 0.60 2.28 -2.68
C HIS A 53 1.47 1.79 -3.84
N LEU A 54 1.31 2.39 -5.00
CA LEU A 54 2.16 2.14 -6.16
C LEU A 54 3.60 2.62 -5.90
N ALA A 55 4.59 1.75 -6.16
CA ALA A 55 5.98 2.17 -6.24
C ALA A 55 6.16 3.26 -7.30
N GLY A 56 7.10 4.18 -7.06
CA GLY A 56 7.40 5.28 -7.98
C GLY A 56 7.78 4.80 -9.39
N ARG A 57 8.41 3.62 -9.51
CA ARG A 57 8.73 2.99 -10.80
C ARG A 57 7.47 2.70 -11.62
N LEU A 58 6.45 2.11 -11.01
CA LEU A 58 5.18 1.81 -11.69
C LEU A 58 4.45 3.08 -12.15
N ARG A 59 4.52 4.16 -11.35
CA ARG A 59 3.96 5.47 -11.71
C ARG A 59 4.66 6.05 -12.95
N LYS A 60 6.00 5.98 -13.02
CA LYS A 60 6.77 6.42 -14.20
C LYS A 60 6.42 5.61 -15.44
N ASN A 61 6.26 4.29 -15.30
CA ASN A 61 5.89 3.38 -16.38
C ASN A 61 4.40 3.42 -16.75
N ARG A 62 3.59 4.29 -16.13
CA ARG A 62 2.14 4.43 -16.37
C ARG A 62 1.38 3.10 -16.25
N ILE A 63 1.85 2.21 -15.37
CA ILE A 63 1.17 0.92 -15.14
C ILE A 63 -0.15 1.22 -14.44
N ARG A 64 -1.25 0.82 -15.09
CA ARG A 64 -2.60 0.88 -14.50
C ARG A 64 -2.83 -0.42 -13.76
N ILE A 65 -3.36 -0.34 -12.54
CA ILE A 65 -3.80 -1.51 -11.78
C ILE A 65 -5.33 -1.45 -11.72
N LEU A 66 -5.95 -2.57 -12.03
CA LEU A 66 -7.39 -2.80 -11.99
C LEU A 66 -7.73 -3.76 -10.83
N PRO A 67 -8.94 -3.67 -10.27
CA PRO A 67 -9.42 -4.71 -9.37
C PRO A 67 -9.47 -6.06 -10.10
N GLY A 68 -9.02 -7.12 -9.42
CA GLY A 68 -8.84 -8.47 -9.97
C GLY A 68 -7.42 -8.76 -10.45
N ASP A 69 -6.52 -7.78 -10.52
CA ASP A 69 -5.14 -8.01 -10.94
C ASP A 69 -4.32 -8.68 -9.84
N ARG A 70 -3.45 -9.61 -10.24
CA ARG A 70 -2.42 -10.18 -9.36
C ARG A 70 -1.19 -9.27 -9.33
N VAL A 71 -0.73 -8.96 -8.12
CA VAL A 71 0.38 -8.05 -7.87
C VAL A 71 1.34 -8.63 -6.84
N THR A 72 2.61 -8.26 -6.96
CA THR A 72 3.60 -8.47 -5.91
C THR A 72 3.66 -7.22 -5.04
N LEU A 73 3.54 -7.44 -3.75
CA LEU A 73 3.68 -6.46 -2.70
C LEU A 73 4.97 -6.71 -1.95
N GLU A 74 5.58 -5.63 -1.51
CA GLU A 74 6.66 -5.63 -0.55
C GLU A 74 6.11 -5.04 0.75
N LEU A 75 6.08 -5.86 1.79
CA LEU A 75 5.60 -5.46 3.11
C LEU A 75 6.80 -5.07 3.98
N SER A 76 6.60 -4.06 4.82
CA SER A 76 7.57 -3.76 5.85
C SER A 76 7.55 -4.87 6.91
N PRO A 77 8.70 -5.36 7.40
CA PRO A 77 8.73 -6.41 8.41
C PRO A 77 8.09 -5.99 9.74
N TYR A 78 7.97 -4.67 9.97
CA TYR A 78 7.34 -4.10 11.15
C TYR A 78 5.82 -3.94 11.04
N ASP A 79 5.29 -3.79 9.83
CA ASP A 79 3.85 -3.56 9.60
C ASP A 79 3.37 -4.33 8.37
N LEU A 80 2.67 -5.44 8.63
CA LEU A 80 2.06 -6.29 7.60
C LEU A 80 0.76 -5.72 7.02
N THR A 81 0.24 -4.60 7.55
CA THR A 81 -0.99 -3.96 7.07
C THR A 81 -0.75 -2.94 5.97
N ARG A 82 0.51 -2.53 5.78
CA ARG A 82 0.93 -1.57 4.76
C ARG A 82 1.95 -2.18 3.83
N GLY A 83 1.81 -1.89 2.54
CA GLY A 83 2.69 -2.45 1.53
C GLY A 83 2.99 -1.51 0.38
N ARG A 84 4.02 -1.88 -0.39
CA ARG A 84 4.38 -1.22 -1.63
C ARG A 84 4.17 -2.19 -2.79
N ILE A 85 3.38 -1.80 -3.78
CA ILE A 85 3.23 -2.59 -5.01
C ILE A 85 4.48 -2.40 -5.85
N THR A 86 5.23 -3.48 -6.07
CA THR A 86 6.48 -3.48 -6.86
C THR A 86 6.23 -3.99 -8.27
N TYR A 87 5.36 -4.99 -8.42
CA TYR A 87 5.14 -5.68 -9.68
C TYR A 87 3.66 -6.04 -9.91
N ARG A 88 3.27 -6.13 -11.18
CA ARG A 88 1.96 -6.63 -11.62
C ARG A 88 2.20 -7.79 -12.57
N PHE A 89 1.58 -8.94 -12.29
CA PHE A 89 1.56 -10.07 -13.21
C PHE A 89 0.57 -9.80 -14.34
N ARG A 90 0.95 -10.12 -15.58
CA ARG A 90 0.13 -9.90 -16.78
C ARG A 90 -0.73 -11.12 -17.08
#